data_AF-A0AAI9R5S9-F1
#
_entry.id   AF-A0AAI9R5S9-F1
#
_cell.length_a   1.000
_cell.length_b   1.000
_cell.length_c   1.000
_cell.angle_alpha   90.00
_cell.angle_beta   90.00
_cell.angle_gamma   90.00
#
_symmetry.space_group_name_H-M   'P 1'
#
loop_
_entity.id
_entity.type
_entity.pdbx_description
1 polymer ?
#
loop_
_entity_poly.entity_id
_entity_poly.type
_entity_poly.pdbx_seq_one_letter_code
_entity_poly.pdbx_strand_id
1 'polypeptide(L)'
;MSVRDFIESNYRHFNSGALADCASSLRSFLGNDGRLMVTLAGAMSTAEIGRTLAPAIKAQRVHAICCTGANLEEDLFRLIARSSYEGIADWRELTAQDETGLLERG
;
A
#
# COMPACT_ATOMS: atom_id res chain seq x y z
N MET A 1 6.81 6.85 -23.47
CA MET A 1 6.23 5.52 -23.18
C MET A 1 5.55 5.58 -21.83
N SER A 2 4.29 5.16 -21.71
CA SER A 2 3.62 5.09 -20.41
C SER A 2 4.05 3.83 -19.64
N VAL A 3 3.82 3.80 -18.32
CA VAL A 3 4.05 2.58 -17.51
C VAL A 3 3.24 1.39 -18.03
N ARG A 4 2.04 1.66 -18.55
CA ARG A 4 1.19 0.63 -19.16
C ARG A 4 1.85 0.04 -20.40
N ASP A 5 2.29 0.89 -21.33
CA ASP A 5 2.94 0.44 -22.57
C ASP A 5 4.19 -0.37 -22.25
N PHE A 6 4.93 0.03 -21.20
CA PHE A 6 6.10 -0.70 -20.72
C PHE A 6 5.74 -2.12 -20.24
N ILE A 7 4.71 -2.25 -19.39
CA ILE A 7 4.25 -3.55 -18.88
C ILE A 7 3.76 -4.43 -20.04
N GLU A 8 2.85 -3.92 -20.88
CA GLU A 8 2.25 -4.68 -21.98
C GLU A 8 3.29 -5.14 -23.02
N SER A 9 4.34 -4.36 -23.26
CA SER A 9 5.41 -4.74 -24.19
C SER A 9 6.41 -5.72 -23.57
N ASN A 10 6.85 -5.51 -22.33
CA ASN A 10 8.00 -6.21 -21.75
C ASN A 10 7.64 -7.39 -20.84
N TYR A 11 6.47 -7.38 -20.18
CA TYR A 11 6.15 -8.33 -19.12
C TYR A 11 5.34 -9.50 -19.68
N ARG A 12 6.02 -10.50 -20.26
CA ARG A 12 5.41 -11.59 -21.03
C ARG A 12 5.29 -12.93 -20.30
N HIS A 13 6.18 -13.24 -19.35
CA HIS A 13 6.29 -14.57 -18.74
C HIS A 13 6.62 -14.50 -17.23
N PHE A 14 6.42 -15.60 -16.51
CA PHE A 14 6.72 -15.73 -15.08
C PHE A 14 6.00 -14.65 -14.23
N ASN A 15 6.66 -14.18 -13.15
CA ASN A 15 6.10 -13.19 -12.25
C ASN A 15 5.81 -11.85 -12.94
N SER A 16 6.58 -11.48 -13.98
CA SER A 16 6.31 -10.25 -14.72
C SER A 16 5.05 -10.41 -15.58
N GLY A 17 4.91 -11.52 -16.30
CA GLY A 17 3.69 -11.86 -17.05
C GLY A 17 2.44 -11.91 -16.16
N ALA A 18 2.54 -12.53 -14.98
CA ALA A 18 1.44 -12.58 -14.01
C ALA A 18 0.99 -11.18 -13.56
N LEU A 19 1.91 -10.22 -13.43
CA LEU A 19 1.56 -8.83 -13.14
C LEU A 19 0.79 -8.19 -14.31
N ALA A 20 1.21 -8.43 -15.55
CA ALA A 20 0.53 -7.90 -16.74
C ALA A 20 -0.89 -8.47 -16.86
N ASP A 21 -1.06 -9.78 -16.65
CA ASP A 21 -2.35 -10.46 -16.66
C ASP A 21 -3.28 -9.92 -15.57
N CYS A 22 -2.76 -9.76 -14.35
CA CYS A 22 -3.50 -9.18 -13.23
C CYS A 22 -3.96 -7.75 -13.53
N ALA A 23 -3.07 -6.90 -14.06
CA ALA A 23 -3.41 -5.52 -14.42
C ALA A 23 -4.48 -5.45 -15.52
N SER A 24 -4.41 -6.31 -16.53
CA SER A 24 -5.43 -6.41 -17.59
C SER A 24 -6.78 -6.88 -17.04
N SER A 25 -6.77 -7.95 -16.24
CA SER A 25 -7.96 -8.52 -15.60
C SER A 25 -8.67 -7.51 -14.69
N LEU A 26 -7.93 -6.83 -13.81
CA LEU A 26 -8.49 -5.80 -12.92
C LEU A 26 -9.12 -4.64 -13.68
N ARG A 27 -8.47 -4.19 -14.77
CA ARG A 27 -9.02 -3.14 -15.63
C ARG A 27 -10.32 -3.57 -16.31
N SER A 28 -10.38 -4.79 -16.83
CA SER A 28 -11.59 -5.34 -17.44
C SER A 28 -12.73 -5.44 -16.41
N PHE A 29 -12.43 -5.98 -15.23
CA PHE A 29 -13.41 -6.09 -14.14
C PHE A 29 -13.98 -4.73 -13.72
N LEU A 30 -13.11 -3.72 -13.52
CA LEU A 30 -13.52 -2.35 -13.19
C LEU A 30 -14.27 -1.66 -14.35
N GLY A 31 -13.94 -2.00 -15.60
CA GLY A 31 -14.60 -1.46 -16.79
C GLY A 31 -16.01 -2.01 -17.01
N ASN A 32 -16.33 -3.16 -16.40
CA ASN A 32 -17.64 -3.81 -16.43
C ASN A 32 -18.42 -3.56 -15.13
N ASP A 33 -18.33 -2.34 -14.58
CA ASP A 33 -18.97 -1.89 -13.33
C ASP A 33 -18.63 -2.71 -12.07
N GLY A 34 -17.59 -3.55 -12.14
CA GLY A 34 -17.06 -4.29 -11.00
C GLY A 34 -16.44 -3.38 -9.95
N ARG A 35 -16.49 -3.80 -8.68
CA ARG A 35 -15.87 -3.10 -7.56
C ARG A 35 -15.02 -4.05 -6.72
N LEU A 36 -13.86 -3.57 -6.30
CA LEU A 36 -12.85 -4.39 -5.64
C LEU A 36 -13.14 -4.52 -4.14
N MET A 37 -12.92 -5.72 -3.62
CA MET A 37 -12.62 -5.96 -2.22
C MET A 37 -11.11 -6.18 -2.10
N VAL A 38 -10.45 -5.44 -1.20
CA VAL A 38 -9.00 -5.48 -1.01
C VAL A 38 -8.69 -6.08 0.35
N THR A 39 -7.83 -7.10 0.39
CA THR A 39 -7.28 -7.65 1.63
C THR A 39 -5.87 -7.11 1.85
N LEU A 40 -5.62 -6.48 2.99
CA LEU A 40 -4.32 -5.89 3.31
C LEU A 40 -3.55 -6.74 4.32
N ALA A 41 -2.27 -6.96 4.04
CA ALA A 41 -1.33 -7.48 5.01
C ALA A 41 -1.07 -6.47 6.14
N GLY A 42 -0.38 -6.90 7.19
CA GLY A 42 0.13 -6.00 8.23
C GLY A 42 1.11 -4.98 7.66
N ALA A 43 1.30 -3.86 8.37
CA ALA A 43 2.23 -2.77 8.04
C ALA A 43 2.01 -2.06 6.68
N MET A 44 0.92 -2.36 5.96
CA MET A 44 0.63 -1.69 4.69
C MET A 44 0.22 -0.21 4.91
N SER A 45 -0.41 0.11 6.04
CA SER A 45 -0.60 1.49 6.52
C SER A 45 0.73 2.22 6.74
N THR A 46 1.73 1.54 7.30
CA THR A 46 3.08 2.08 7.54
C THR A 46 3.80 2.35 6.23
N ALA A 47 3.60 1.48 5.24
CA ALA A 47 4.03 1.66 3.85
C ALA A 47 3.22 2.72 3.07
N GLU A 48 2.32 3.45 3.74
CA GLU A 48 1.48 4.51 3.17
C GLU A 48 0.56 4.06 2.01
N ILE A 49 0.10 2.80 2.00
CA ILE A 49 -0.77 2.28 0.92
C ILE A 49 -2.06 3.10 0.76
N GLY A 50 -2.51 3.77 1.83
CA GLY A 50 -3.65 4.67 1.84
C GLY A 50 -3.57 5.76 0.77
N ARG A 51 -2.36 6.20 0.38
CA ARG A 51 -2.17 7.19 -0.71
C ARG A 51 -2.64 6.66 -2.07
N THR A 52 -2.47 5.37 -2.32
CA THR A 52 -2.93 4.70 -3.54
C THR A 52 -4.40 4.30 -3.43
N LEU A 53 -4.85 3.86 -2.25
CA LEU A 53 -6.24 3.41 -2.04
C LEU A 53 -7.23 4.56 -1.96
N ALA A 54 -6.90 5.67 -1.31
CA ALA A 54 -7.80 6.82 -1.14
C ALA A 54 -8.43 7.33 -2.46
N PRO A 55 -7.68 7.58 -3.55
CA PRO A 55 -8.30 7.97 -4.82
C PRO A 55 -9.15 6.84 -5.43
N ALA A 56 -8.78 5.57 -5.26
CA ALA A 56 -9.57 4.44 -5.76
C ALA A 56 -10.89 4.27 -5.00
N ILE A 57 -10.89 4.48 -3.68
CA ILE A 57 -12.10 4.50 -2.84
C ILE A 57 -13.01 5.67 -3.22
N LYS A 58 -12.45 6.88 -3.36
CA LYS A 58 -13.20 8.08 -3.78
C LYS A 58 -13.84 7.90 -5.17
N ALA A 59 -13.16 7.18 -6.06
CA ALA A 59 -13.67 6.82 -7.39
C ALA A 59 -14.60 5.60 -7.40
N GLN A 60 -15.02 5.07 -6.23
CA GLN A 60 -15.90 3.90 -6.08
C GLN A 60 -15.37 2.61 -6.72
N ARG A 61 -14.05 2.52 -6.95
CA ARG A 61 -13.40 1.32 -7.49
C ARG A 61 -13.11 0.27 -6.43
N VAL A 62 -12.91 0.70 -5.19
CA VAL A 62 -12.75 -0.17 -4.01
C VAL A 62 -13.98 0.02 -3.13
N HIS A 63 -14.67 -1.08 -2.83
CA HIS A 63 -15.92 -1.07 -2.06
C HIS A 63 -15.75 -1.65 -0.65
N ALA A 64 -14.77 -2.53 -0.45
CA ALA A 64 -14.49 -3.12 0.86
C ALA A 64 -12.98 -3.29 1.06
N ILE A 65 -12.54 -3.13 2.31
CA ILE A 65 -11.18 -3.44 2.75
C ILE A 65 -11.27 -4.38 3.95
N CYS A 66 -10.57 -5.50 3.86
CA CYS A 66 -10.33 -6.40 4.98
C CYS A 66 -8.87 -6.20 5.42
N CYS A 67 -8.65 -5.84 6.68
CA CYS A 67 -7.32 -5.55 7.21
C CYS A 67 -7.27 -5.83 8.71
N THR A 68 -6.06 -5.86 9.27
CA THR A 68 -5.85 -5.92 10.71
C THR A 68 -6.18 -4.59 11.39
N GLY A 69 -6.49 -4.62 12.69
CA GLY A 69 -6.75 -3.39 13.47
C GLY A 69 -5.62 -2.37 13.40
N ALA A 70 -4.36 -2.84 13.41
CA ALA A 70 -3.17 -1.99 13.30
C ALA A 70 -3.17 -1.11 12.03
N ASN A 71 -3.72 -1.58 10.91
CA ASN A 71 -3.81 -0.75 9.70
C ASN A 71 -4.76 0.44 9.89
N LEU A 72 -5.86 0.25 10.61
CA LEU A 72 -6.84 1.31 10.90
C LEU A 72 -6.32 2.28 11.96
N GLU A 73 -5.71 1.75 13.02
CA GLU A 73 -5.11 2.53 14.10
C GLU A 73 -4.04 3.48 13.54
N GLU A 74 -3.13 2.96 12.71
CA GLU A 74 -2.07 3.78 12.14
C GLU A 74 -2.58 4.79 11.11
N ASP A 75 -3.56 4.44 10.25
CA ASP A 75 -4.12 5.40 9.30
C ASP A 75 -4.79 6.59 10.04
N LEU A 76 -5.45 6.31 11.17
CA LEU A 76 -5.99 7.34 12.06
C LEU A 76 -4.89 8.16 12.75
N PHE A 77 -3.85 7.51 13.28
CA PHE A 77 -2.72 8.22 13.90
C PHE A 77 -1.97 9.11 12.91
N ARG A 78 -1.81 8.65 11.66
CA ARG A 78 -1.25 9.47 10.58
C ARG A 78 -2.13 10.65 10.21
N LEU A 79 -3.44 10.61 10.45
CA LEU A 79 -4.31 11.77 10.25
C LEU A 79 -4.07 12.85 11.32
N ILE A 80 -3.87 12.45 12.58
CA ILE A 80 -3.83 13.38 13.73
C ILE A 80 -2.42 13.80 14.14
N ALA A 81 -1.41 12.94 13.95
CA ALA A 81 -0.07 13.09 14.50
C ALA A 81 1.02 12.86 13.45
N ARG A 82 0.72 13.07 12.15
CA ARG A 82 1.68 12.82 11.06
C ARG A 82 3.05 13.43 11.29
N SER A 83 3.10 14.65 11.79
CA SER A 83 4.34 15.40 12.03
C SER A 83 5.22 14.80 13.13
N SER A 84 4.66 13.92 13.96
CA SER A 84 5.37 13.20 15.02
C SER A 84 6.02 11.91 14.52
N TYR A 85 5.68 11.44 13.30
CA TYR A 85 6.32 10.26 12.72
C TYR A 85 7.68 10.63 12.14
N GLU A 86 8.72 9.92 12.58
CA GLU A 86 10.06 9.99 11.99
C GLU A 86 10.36 8.76 11.14
N GLY A 87 11.11 8.97 10.05
CA GLY A 87 11.62 7.88 9.23
C GLY A 87 12.96 7.38 9.78
N ILE A 88 13.07 6.08 10.02
CA ILE A 88 14.31 5.43 10.45
C ILE A 88 15.03 4.88 9.21
N ALA A 89 16.15 5.48 8.84
CA ALA A 89 16.89 5.10 7.63
C ALA A 89 17.45 3.67 7.71
N ASP A 90 18.12 3.33 8.81
CA ASP A 90 18.77 2.03 9.04
C ASP A 90 17.92 1.10 9.92
N TRP A 91 16.61 1.08 9.70
CA TRP A 91 15.65 0.32 10.53
C TRP A 91 15.94 -1.19 10.62
N ARG A 92 16.73 -1.73 9.68
CA ARG A 92 17.12 -3.16 9.67
C ARG A 92 18.24 -3.49 10.64
N GLU A 93 19.08 -2.51 10.98
CA GLU A 93 20.29 -2.67 11.78
C GLU A 93 20.21 -1.84 13.08
N LEU A 94 19.00 -1.61 13.59
CA LEU A 94 18.80 -0.91 14.87
C LEU A 94 19.47 -1.67 16.01
N THR A 95 20.33 -0.98 16.75
CA THR A 95 20.91 -1.53 17.97
C THR A 95 19.92 -1.40 19.14
N ALA A 96 20.14 -2.18 20.20
CA ALA A 96 19.34 -2.04 21.42
C ALA A 96 19.43 -0.63 22.04
N GLN A 97 20.57 0.05 21.87
CA GLN A 97 20.75 1.44 22.29
C GLN A 97 19.91 2.40 21.46
N ASP A 98 19.82 2.20 20.14
CA ASP A 98 18.98 3.01 19.26
C ASP A 98 17.50 2.84 19.63
N GLU A 99 17.04 1.61 19.89
CA GLU A 99 15.66 1.36 20.36
C GLU A 99 15.38 2.02 21.70
N THR A 100 16.35 1.99 22.63
CA THR A 100 16.21 2.68 23.91
C THR A 100 16.11 4.20 23.71
N GLY A 101 16.92 4.77 22.81
CA GLY A 101 16.87 6.19 22.48
C GLY A 101 15.57 6.60 21.78
N LEU A 102 14.93 5.71 21.01
CA LEU A 102 13.59 5.92 20.49
C LEU A 102 12.56 5.97 21.63
N LEU A 103 12.60 4.96 22.52
CA LEU A 103 11.69 4.89 23.68
C LEU A 103 11.76 6.14 24.58
N GLU A 104 12.97 6.67 24.83
CA GLU A 104 13.17 7.85 25.67
C GLU A 104 12.59 9.14 25.07
N ARG A 105 12.42 9.20 23.74
CA ARG A 105 11.90 10.38 23.04
C ARG A 105 10.38 10.33 22.81
N GLY A 106 9.74 9.20 23.09
CA GLY A 106 8.31 8.95 22.88
C GLY A 106 7.95 8.69 21.42
#